data_AF-A0A538UDV6-F1
#
_entry.id   AF-A0A538UDV6-F1
#
_cell.length_a   1.000
_cell.length_b   1.000
_cell.length_c   1.000
_cell.angle_alpha   90.00
_cell.angle_beta   90.00
_cell.angle_gamma   90.00
#
_symmetry.space_group_name_H-M   'P 1'
#
loop_
_entity.id
_entity.type
_entity.pdbx_description
1 polymer ?
#
loop_
_entity_poly.entity_id
_entity_poly.type
_entity_poly.pdbx_seq_one_letter_code
_entity_poly.pdbx_strand_id
1 'polypeptide(L)'
;MMRSRREAAAGPASAPGSARSACSRDSASALVWGGASRSARGRPSSRKKCRSAMTGLSAAERWSGRSSENWLSDCPMTLERKDRGSSRRVRGRAPPPGGLTGPPRAVLARADPGTVSGVRRCANARHYSRAPPRGSRRRPRHACAGRALTAAHAHRKVGRMARPAAALTPTRPRTTSLSHAAWVIALAAGIALRVVLPQPAQRTPDEEAYAIGGAVLHRDGIAAEARMVAAYAADPLMAELPPPTRIALPWLGAVAMSLTGSTDVGVVASISTLGSALQLAVLAALALEALGPWGAALAIAFLAASPLDLAIARRAWADSLLGLVATLMLWAFTRAAARPGGRAWPATVIALGAGATLVKEAGLLLLGLGAAGLAVVEWRAPGGPRRALLMLLGGVAGAAAAAGALTLLCGGIAPWRAALEHMARGVEANDYVRRYQTGSGLYYARGLALLQPLPWLLGIAGAVVIATRGAWAAAGRPRGSGAPKPARGGRPGRDPKRAAVALGAAAWFALIGLGAACLYRQKNLRFLSPIYAAVALLAAATVRAGLARLRARLPAGIARRATAGVAILLVASLGMDLLRFQEQFVRRDVLDLVTPWLEGRLAPPASGGPPAPAPR
;
A
#
# COMPACT_ATOMS: atom_id res chain seq x y z
N MET A 1 -38.92 -15.72 -54.90
CA MET A 1 -39.11 -14.32 -55.34
C MET A 1 -37.74 -13.66 -55.45
N MET A 2 -37.45 -13.18 -56.67
CA MET A 2 -36.41 -12.23 -57.14
C MET A 2 -35.20 -11.95 -56.23
N ARG A 3 -34.00 -12.42 -56.62
CA ARG A 3 -32.94 -11.69 -57.39
C ARG A 3 -32.30 -10.56 -56.59
N SER A 4 -31.01 -10.25 -56.68
CA SER A 4 -29.76 -10.90 -57.09
C SER A 4 -28.73 -9.77 -57.09
N ARG A 5 -27.46 -10.07 -56.76
CA ARG A 5 -26.24 -9.40 -57.30
C ARG A 5 -26.05 -7.91 -56.92
N ARG A 6 -24.85 -7.33 -56.87
CA ARG A 6 -23.42 -7.71 -56.90
C ARG A 6 -22.66 -6.37 -56.76
N GLU A 7 -21.41 -6.44 -56.27
CA GLU A 7 -20.23 -5.64 -56.72
C GLU A 7 -20.33 -4.10 -56.66
N ALA A 8 -19.28 -3.29 -56.61
CA ALA A 8 -17.88 -3.30 -56.25
C ALA A 8 -17.39 -1.85 -56.52
N ALA A 9 -16.12 -1.56 -56.20
CA ALA A 9 -15.32 -0.40 -56.64
C ALA A 9 -15.63 0.94 -55.93
N ALA A 10 -14.69 1.55 -55.19
CA ALA A 10 -13.38 2.10 -55.58
C ALA A 10 -13.49 3.39 -56.39
N GLY A 11 -12.90 4.47 -55.87
CA GLY A 11 -12.52 5.63 -56.67
C GLY A 11 -12.69 6.99 -56.00
N PRO A 12 -11.90 8.01 -56.39
CA PRO A 12 -11.30 8.99 -55.48
C PRO A 12 -11.66 10.46 -55.82
N ALA A 13 -10.82 11.39 -55.35
CA ALA A 13 -10.73 12.81 -55.73
C ALA A 13 -11.73 13.72 -55.00
N SER A 14 -11.47 15.00 -54.68
CA SER A 14 -10.35 15.91 -54.86
C SER A 14 -10.74 17.21 -54.12
N ALA A 15 -9.77 17.96 -53.59
CA ALA A 15 -9.97 19.37 -53.23
C ALA A 15 -10.33 20.20 -54.50
N PRO A 16 -11.00 21.36 -54.38
CA PRO A 16 -10.25 22.61 -54.17
C PRO A 16 -11.05 23.72 -53.46
N GLY A 17 -10.42 24.89 -53.24
CA GLY A 17 -11.13 26.17 -53.31
C GLY A 17 -10.89 27.17 -52.19
N SER A 18 -9.90 28.03 -52.40
CA SER A 18 -9.70 29.32 -51.71
C SER A 18 -10.65 30.42 -52.22
N ALA A 19 -11.13 31.32 -51.36
CA ALA A 19 -11.31 32.76 -51.60
C ALA A 19 -11.94 33.42 -50.35
N ARG A 20 -11.22 34.31 -49.64
CA ARG A 20 -11.34 35.79 -49.67
C ARG A 20 -12.76 36.33 -49.37
N SER A 21 -12.88 37.06 -48.25
CA SER A 21 -13.38 38.44 -48.25
C SER A 21 -13.03 39.14 -46.94
N ALA A 22 -12.74 40.43 -47.04
CA ALA A 22 -12.40 41.37 -45.98
C ALA A 22 -13.53 42.39 -45.82
N CYS A 23 -13.70 42.94 -44.62
CA CYS A 23 -14.25 44.27 -44.29
C CYS A 23 -14.21 44.39 -42.75
N SER A 24 -13.40 45.24 -42.09
CA SER A 24 -13.29 46.71 -42.06
C SER A 24 -14.03 47.34 -40.87
N ARG A 25 -13.39 48.36 -40.28
CA ARG A 25 -13.82 49.36 -39.27
C ARG A 25 -13.56 48.99 -37.81
N ASP A 26 -12.54 49.58 -37.17
CA ASP A 26 -12.34 50.99 -36.74
C ASP A 26 -12.95 51.24 -35.36
N SER A 27 -12.10 51.51 -34.35
CA SER A 27 -12.12 52.76 -33.57
C SER A 27 -11.04 52.79 -32.49
N ALA A 28 -10.17 53.79 -32.67
CA ALA A 28 -9.16 54.40 -31.79
C ALA A 28 -9.74 54.88 -30.43
N SER A 29 -9.05 54.68 -29.30
CA SER A 29 -8.06 55.58 -28.64
C SER A 29 -8.66 56.51 -27.58
N ALA A 30 -8.11 56.50 -26.35
CA ALA A 30 -7.98 57.67 -25.50
C ALA A 30 -6.92 57.46 -24.40
N LEU A 31 -5.76 58.09 -24.61
CA LEU A 31 -4.72 58.40 -23.63
C LEU A 31 -4.96 59.85 -23.18
N VAL A 32 -4.91 60.14 -21.88
CA VAL A 32 -4.79 61.51 -21.36
C VAL A 32 -3.75 61.53 -20.24
N TRP A 33 -2.84 62.49 -20.35
CA TRP A 33 -1.75 62.83 -19.44
C TRP A 33 -1.96 64.27 -18.95
N GLY A 34 -1.56 64.55 -17.72
CA GLY A 34 -1.15 65.91 -17.29
C GLY A 34 -1.87 66.48 -16.06
N GLY A 35 -1.07 66.90 -15.07
CA GLY A 35 -1.50 67.86 -14.03
C GLY A 35 -0.79 67.76 -12.69
N ALA A 36 0.28 68.55 -12.51
CA ALA A 36 1.10 68.65 -11.30
C ALA A 36 0.52 69.58 -10.22
N SER A 37 0.88 69.40 -8.93
CA SER A 37 1.62 70.41 -8.12
C SER A 37 1.67 70.13 -6.59
N ARG A 38 2.87 70.39 -6.02
CA ARG A 38 3.23 70.93 -4.67
C ARG A 38 2.92 70.07 -3.41
N SER A 39 3.93 69.53 -2.72
CA SER A 39 4.87 70.16 -1.74
C SER A 39 4.40 70.09 -0.28
N ALA A 40 5.02 69.23 0.53
CA ALA A 40 5.44 69.56 1.90
C ALA A 40 6.47 68.54 2.43
N ARG A 41 7.43 69.08 3.19
CA ARG A 41 8.67 68.46 3.68
C ARG A 41 8.42 67.57 4.90
N GLY A 42 9.20 66.48 5.02
CA GLY A 42 9.36 65.72 6.26
C GLY A 42 10.63 64.86 6.20
N ARG A 43 11.56 65.09 7.14
CA ARG A 43 12.93 64.54 7.20
C ARG A 43 13.01 63.01 7.34
N PRO A 44 14.14 62.38 6.94
CA PRO A 44 14.28 60.93 6.94
C PRO A 44 14.77 60.40 8.31
N SER A 45 14.18 59.29 8.78
CA SER A 45 14.81 58.45 9.81
C SER A 45 15.43 57.23 9.14
N SER A 46 16.73 57.04 9.40
CA SER A 46 17.56 55.95 8.90
C SER A 46 17.17 54.63 9.56
N ARG A 47 16.39 53.79 8.86
CA ARG A 47 16.35 52.34 9.11
C ARG A 47 16.99 51.62 7.92
N LYS A 48 18.16 51.03 8.17
CA LYS A 48 18.88 50.15 7.24
C LYS A 48 17.93 49.04 6.75
N LYS A 49 17.54 49.11 5.48
CA LYS A 49 16.89 48.02 4.74
C LYS A 49 17.95 46.95 4.42
N CYS A 50 18.00 45.90 5.22
CA CYS A 50 18.48 44.59 4.75
C CYS A 50 17.27 43.81 4.22
N ARG A 51 16.82 44.13 3.01
CA ARG A 51 15.83 43.34 2.26
C ARG A 51 16.08 43.51 0.77
N SER A 52 16.99 42.70 0.22
CA SER A 52 17.07 42.40 -1.21
C SER A 52 18.17 41.38 -1.50
N ALA A 53 17.96 40.11 -1.15
CA ALA A 53 18.81 39.00 -1.64
C ALA A 53 18.14 37.60 -1.60
N MET A 54 16.82 37.47 -1.39
CA MET A 54 16.17 36.15 -1.21
C MET A 54 15.05 35.84 -2.22
N THR A 55 14.93 36.61 -3.29
CA THR A 55 13.89 36.42 -4.32
C THR A 55 14.24 35.34 -5.36
N GLY A 56 15.41 34.70 -5.27
CA GLY A 56 15.87 33.69 -6.24
C GLY A 56 15.96 32.25 -5.75
N LEU A 57 15.77 31.98 -4.45
CA LEU A 57 15.86 30.61 -3.92
C LEU A 57 14.54 29.86 -4.11
N SER A 58 14.62 28.60 -4.53
CA SER A 58 13.48 27.69 -4.59
C SER A 58 12.87 27.48 -3.19
N ALA A 59 11.60 27.08 -3.11
CA ALA A 59 10.95 26.82 -1.82
C ALA A 59 11.72 25.79 -0.99
N ALA A 60 12.28 24.76 -1.64
CA ALA A 60 13.15 23.75 -1.05
C ALA A 60 14.48 24.31 -0.51
N GLU A 61 15.16 25.24 -1.20
CA GLU A 61 16.39 25.87 -0.72
C GLU A 61 16.14 26.84 0.45
N ARG A 62 14.98 27.50 0.46
CA ARG A 62 14.52 28.27 1.63
C ARG A 62 14.17 27.38 2.83
N TRP A 63 13.93 26.10 2.57
CA TRP A 63 13.55 25.08 3.54
C TRP A 63 14.77 24.41 4.17
N SER A 64 15.70 23.90 3.35
CA SER A 64 16.91 23.20 3.81
C SER A 64 17.91 24.10 4.54
N GLY A 65 17.87 25.42 4.28
CA GLY A 65 18.67 26.41 5.01
C GLY A 65 18.17 26.75 6.41
N ARG A 66 16.99 26.28 6.82
CA ARG A 66 16.49 26.46 8.20
C ARG A 66 16.68 25.14 8.95
N SER A 67 17.54 25.15 9.97
CA SER A 67 17.63 24.02 10.91
C SER A 67 16.24 23.75 11.51
N SER A 68 16.00 22.51 11.93
CA SER A 68 14.78 22.12 12.67
C SER A 68 14.53 23.02 13.89
N GLU A 69 15.58 23.60 14.48
CA GLU A 69 15.50 24.62 15.53
C GLU A 69 14.97 25.97 15.01
N ASN A 70 15.39 26.43 13.82
CA ASN A 70 14.90 27.68 13.22
C ASN A 70 13.43 27.60 12.78
N TRP A 71 12.94 26.42 12.45
CA TRP A 71 11.51 26.20 12.20
C TRP A 71 10.68 26.44 13.46
N LEU A 72 11.20 26.04 14.62
CA LEU A 72 10.52 26.23 15.90
C LEU A 72 10.56 27.66 16.41
N SER A 73 11.56 28.45 16.01
CA SER A 73 11.69 29.87 16.39
C SER A 73 11.04 30.85 15.41
N ASP A 74 10.99 30.52 14.11
CA ASP A 74 10.45 31.42 13.06
C ASP A 74 9.03 31.06 12.60
N CYS A 75 8.47 29.92 13.04
CA CYS A 75 7.04 29.70 12.87
C CYS A 75 6.29 30.78 13.65
N PRO A 76 5.22 31.40 13.09
CA PRO A 76 4.27 32.20 13.87
C PRO A 76 3.52 31.38 14.96
N MET A 77 3.96 30.14 15.23
CA MET A 77 3.45 29.23 16.24
C MET A 77 4.18 29.30 17.59
N THR A 78 5.18 30.16 17.76
CA THR A 78 5.62 30.52 19.13
C THR A 78 4.57 31.43 19.75
N LEU A 79 3.75 30.88 20.64
CA LEU A 79 2.99 31.67 21.58
C LEU A 79 3.94 32.61 22.30
N GLU A 80 3.69 33.91 22.17
CA GLU A 80 4.23 34.93 23.05
C GLU A 80 3.95 34.46 24.48
N ARG A 81 5.02 34.12 25.21
CA ARG A 81 4.96 33.60 26.58
C ARG A 81 4.56 34.75 27.50
N LYS A 82 3.29 35.13 27.47
CA LYS A 82 2.73 36.19 28.31
C LYS A 82 2.01 35.55 29.50
N ASP A 83 2.52 35.89 30.67
CA ASP A 83 1.93 35.75 32.00
C ASP A 83 1.72 34.34 32.56
N ARG A 84 2.77 33.83 33.23
CA ARG A 84 2.61 33.21 34.55
C ARG A 84 3.71 33.69 35.50
N GLY A 85 3.24 34.23 36.62
CA GLY A 85 4.01 34.94 37.63
C GLY A 85 5.09 34.13 38.32
N SER A 86 6.09 34.88 38.79
CA SER A 86 6.67 34.77 40.13
C SER A 86 6.84 33.34 40.69
N SER A 87 8.04 32.79 40.53
CA SER A 87 8.64 32.00 41.62
C SER A 87 10.16 32.13 41.65
N ARG A 88 10.62 32.40 42.87
CA ARG A 88 11.96 32.58 43.44
C ARG A 88 13.16 32.04 42.65
N ARG A 89 14.16 32.92 42.51
CA ARG A 89 15.56 32.60 42.25
C ARG A 89 16.10 31.69 43.37
N VAL A 90 16.58 30.50 43.02
CA VAL A 90 17.59 29.77 43.79
C VAL A 90 18.85 29.76 42.96
N ARG A 91 19.90 30.42 43.44
CA ARG A 91 21.25 30.39 42.84
C ARG A 91 21.89 29.05 43.19
N GLY A 92 22.07 28.17 42.21
CA GLY A 92 22.93 26.99 42.29
C GLY A 92 24.16 27.19 41.41
N ARG A 93 25.36 27.04 42.00
CA ARG A 93 26.67 27.10 41.32
C ARG A 93 26.83 25.96 40.32
N ALA A 94 27.47 26.24 39.19
CA ALA A 94 27.95 25.24 38.24
C ALA A 94 29.19 24.50 38.79
N PRO A 95 29.32 23.17 38.63
CA PRO A 95 30.57 22.45 38.82
C PRO A 95 31.41 22.42 37.52
N PRO A 96 32.75 22.27 37.62
CA PRO A 96 33.68 22.35 36.49
C PRO A 96 33.70 21.06 35.63
N PRO A 97 34.25 21.11 34.40
CA PRO A 97 34.29 19.97 33.50
C PRO A 97 35.49 19.07 33.83
N GLY A 98 35.25 17.77 33.99
CA GLY A 98 36.29 16.76 34.16
C GLY A 98 35.68 15.37 33.94
N GLY A 99 36.22 14.63 32.99
CA GLY A 99 35.65 13.38 32.49
C GLY A 99 35.68 12.22 33.49
N LEU A 100 34.92 11.18 33.16
CA LEU A 100 35.40 9.79 33.14
C LEU A 100 34.29 8.86 32.63
N THR A 101 34.75 7.90 31.84
CA THR A 101 34.09 6.75 31.25
C THR A 101 33.46 5.81 32.27
N GLY A 102 32.23 5.36 32.02
CA GLY A 102 31.62 4.21 32.72
C GLY A 102 30.15 3.98 32.31
N PRO A 103 29.73 2.73 32.03
CA PRO A 103 28.34 2.44 31.64
C PRO A 103 27.40 2.45 32.86
N PRO A 104 26.15 2.90 32.73
CA PRO A 104 25.25 2.97 33.87
C PRO A 104 24.73 1.59 34.26
N ARG A 105 24.99 1.20 35.51
CA ARG A 105 24.30 0.13 36.23
C ARG A 105 22.86 0.57 36.52
N ALA A 106 21.89 -0.27 36.16
CA ALA A 106 20.50 -0.12 36.51
C ALA A 106 20.30 -0.21 38.03
N VAL A 107 19.75 0.86 38.62
CA VAL A 107 19.26 0.85 40.00
C VAL A 107 17.76 0.51 39.96
N LEU A 108 17.46 -0.70 40.41
CA LEU A 108 16.10 -1.15 40.73
C LEU A 108 15.61 -0.39 41.97
N ALA A 109 14.67 0.53 41.78
CA ALA A 109 13.90 1.08 42.90
C ALA A 109 12.82 0.06 43.30
N ARG A 110 12.98 -0.50 44.50
CA ARG A 110 11.93 -1.20 45.25
C ARG A 110 10.76 -0.25 45.51
N ALA A 111 9.55 -0.70 45.19
CA ALA A 111 8.32 -0.13 45.71
C ALA A 111 7.92 -0.93 46.94
N ASP A 112 7.79 -0.27 48.10
CA ASP A 112 7.13 -0.84 49.27
C ASP A 112 5.66 -0.38 49.36
N PRO A 113 4.78 -1.18 49.99
CA PRO A 113 3.33 -1.05 49.88
C PRO A 113 2.64 -0.51 51.15
N GLY A 114 1.45 0.07 50.98
CA GLY A 114 0.51 0.45 52.05
C GLY A 114 0.14 1.94 51.98
N THR A 115 -1.10 2.40 52.24
CA THR A 115 -2.28 1.77 52.83
C THR A 115 -3.51 2.68 52.60
N VAL A 116 -4.61 2.09 52.11
CA VAL A 116 -6.03 2.21 52.53
C VAL A 116 -6.70 3.59 52.74
N SER A 117 -7.75 3.82 51.94
CA SER A 117 -9.14 4.22 52.30
C SER A 117 -9.89 4.45 50.97
N GLY A 118 -11.09 3.97 50.63
CA GLY A 118 -12.24 3.37 51.31
C GLY A 118 -13.46 3.69 50.42
N VAL A 119 -14.59 2.97 50.59
CA VAL A 119 -15.94 3.21 49.96
C VAL A 119 -16.09 2.67 48.50
N ARG A 120 -17.04 1.81 48.10
CA ARG A 120 -18.20 1.10 48.69
C ARG A 120 -18.47 -0.15 47.82
N ARG A 121 -18.78 -1.28 48.46
CA ARG A 121 -19.32 -2.49 47.84
C ARG A 121 -20.85 -2.40 47.77
N CYS A 122 -21.44 -2.79 46.64
CA CYS A 122 -22.80 -3.35 46.61
C CYS A 122 -22.74 -4.70 45.90
N ALA A 123 -22.95 -5.75 46.68
CA ALA A 123 -23.21 -7.10 46.22
C ALA A 123 -24.68 -7.21 45.80
N ASN A 124 -24.98 -8.04 44.79
CA ASN A 124 -26.22 -8.79 44.76
C ASN A 124 -26.08 -10.02 43.86
N ALA A 125 -25.93 -11.16 44.52
CA ALA A 125 -26.19 -12.48 43.97
C ALA A 125 -27.40 -13.03 44.72
N ARG A 126 -28.51 -13.30 44.02
CA ARG A 126 -29.51 -14.31 44.42
C ARG A 126 -30.18 -14.94 43.20
N HIS A 127 -30.04 -16.26 43.17
CA HIS A 127 -30.92 -17.29 42.64
C HIS A 127 -32.31 -16.87 42.15
N TYR A 128 -32.69 -17.35 40.96
CA TYR A 128 -33.97 -18.03 40.75
C TYR A 128 -33.86 -19.08 39.63
N SER A 129 -34.03 -20.34 40.02
CA SER A 129 -34.37 -21.46 39.16
C SER A 129 -35.87 -21.41 38.84
N ARG A 130 -36.28 -21.39 37.56
CA ARG A 130 -37.64 -21.82 37.15
C ARG A 130 -37.61 -22.51 35.78
N ALA A 131 -38.33 -23.63 35.74
CA ALA A 131 -38.43 -24.64 34.70
C ALA A 131 -39.10 -24.15 33.39
N PRO A 132 -38.94 -24.87 32.26
CA PRO A 132 -39.70 -24.63 31.04
C PRO A 132 -41.10 -25.28 31.10
N PRO A 133 -42.14 -24.67 30.50
CA PRO A 133 -43.45 -25.28 30.41
C PRO A 133 -43.48 -26.34 29.30
N ARG A 134 -43.95 -27.53 29.67
CA ARG A 134 -44.38 -28.60 28.76
C ARG A 134 -45.70 -28.19 28.10
N GLY A 135 -45.68 -27.94 26.80
CA GLY A 135 -46.87 -27.76 25.97
C GLY A 135 -47.02 -28.93 25.01
N SER A 136 -47.84 -29.91 25.39
CA SER A 136 -48.24 -31.06 24.59
C SER A 136 -49.18 -30.66 23.45
N ARG A 137 -48.81 -30.93 22.20
CA ARG A 137 -49.77 -31.12 21.10
C ARG A 137 -49.59 -32.50 20.48
N ARG A 138 -50.62 -33.32 20.71
CA ARG A 138 -50.87 -34.65 20.17
C ARG A 138 -51.31 -34.58 18.70
N ARG A 139 -51.11 -35.73 18.03
CA ARG A 139 -51.83 -36.35 16.88
C ARG A 139 -51.05 -36.38 15.55
N PRO A 140 -51.31 -37.38 14.68
CA PRO A 140 -51.56 -38.80 14.96
C PRO A 140 -50.66 -39.73 14.14
N ARG A 141 -50.53 -40.96 14.64
CA ARG A 141 -49.99 -42.12 13.93
C ARG A 141 -50.99 -42.56 12.85
N HIS A 142 -50.54 -42.69 11.61
CA HIS A 142 -51.14 -43.63 10.67
C HIS A 142 -50.17 -44.78 10.47
N ALA A 143 -50.57 -45.93 11.02
CA ALA A 143 -50.13 -47.22 10.59
C ALA A 143 -50.91 -47.58 9.32
N CYS A 144 -50.21 -48.06 8.30
CA CYS A 144 -50.76 -49.05 7.39
C CYS A 144 -49.66 -50.09 7.12
N ALA A 145 -49.97 -51.30 7.56
CA ALA A 145 -49.26 -52.52 7.28
C ALA A 145 -49.35 -52.88 5.80
N GLY A 146 -48.40 -53.67 5.31
CA GLY A 146 -48.53 -54.30 3.99
C GLY A 146 -47.30 -55.02 3.48
N ARG A 147 -47.13 -56.28 3.92
CA ARG A 147 -46.57 -57.46 3.23
C ARG A 147 -45.12 -57.40 2.71
N ALA A 148 -44.18 -58.20 3.22
CA ALA A 148 -44.06 -59.67 3.25
C ALA A 148 -43.42 -60.27 1.97
N LEU A 149 -42.48 -61.21 2.23
CA LEU A 149 -41.85 -62.21 1.33
C LEU A 149 -40.71 -61.62 0.45
N THR A 150 -39.53 -62.24 0.28
CA THR A 150 -39.05 -63.60 0.55
C THR A 150 -37.53 -63.69 0.37
N ALA A 151 -36.94 -64.75 0.94
CA ALA A 151 -35.74 -65.47 0.48
C ALA A 151 -34.38 -64.73 0.53
N ALA A 152 -33.53 -65.05 1.51
CA ALA A 152 -32.60 -66.19 1.46
C ALA A 152 -31.60 -66.09 0.30
N HIS A 153 -30.42 -65.54 0.58
CA HIS A 153 -29.20 -65.90 -0.15
C HIS A 153 -27.97 -65.90 0.75
N ALA A 154 -27.68 -67.11 1.22
CA ALA A 154 -26.37 -67.75 1.22
C ALA A 154 -25.15 -66.94 1.71
N HIS A 155 -24.74 -67.31 2.93
CA HIS A 155 -23.35 -67.48 3.34
C HIS A 155 -22.40 -67.79 2.15
N ARG A 156 -21.49 -66.85 1.85
CA ARG A 156 -20.21 -67.18 1.20
C ARG A 156 -19.05 -66.71 2.10
N LYS A 157 -18.75 -67.56 3.10
CA LYS A 157 -17.45 -67.56 3.79
C LYS A 157 -16.39 -68.02 2.79
N VAL A 158 -15.83 -67.08 2.02
CA VAL A 158 -14.57 -67.33 1.31
C VAL A 158 -13.46 -66.87 2.24
N GLY A 159 -12.81 -67.85 2.88
CA GLY A 159 -11.54 -67.64 3.56
C GLY A 159 -10.50 -67.14 2.57
N ARG A 160 -10.25 -65.84 2.57
CA ARG A 160 -9.01 -65.28 2.02
C ARG A 160 -8.08 -65.06 3.20
N MET A 161 -7.16 -66.00 3.39
CA MET A 161 -5.93 -65.76 4.14
C MET A 161 -5.19 -64.60 3.46
N ALA A 162 -5.49 -63.37 3.90
CA ALA A 162 -4.71 -62.21 3.53
C ALA A 162 -3.40 -62.29 4.30
N ARG A 163 -2.31 -62.60 3.58
CA ARG A 163 -0.94 -62.40 4.04
C ARG A 163 -0.84 -61.06 4.77
N PRO A 164 -0.27 -60.98 5.98
CA PRO A 164 0.12 -59.71 6.57
C PRO A 164 1.22 -59.15 5.68
N ALA A 165 0.84 -58.40 4.64
CA ALA A 165 1.75 -57.59 3.87
C ALA A 165 2.34 -56.62 4.89
N ALA A 166 3.59 -56.87 5.26
CA ALA A 166 4.40 -56.01 6.09
C ALA A 166 4.09 -54.57 5.69
N ALA A 167 3.43 -53.84 6.59
CA ALA A 167 2.99 -52.49 6.36
C ALA A 167 4.26 -51.67 6.15
N LEU A 168 4.68 -51.56 4.89
CA LEU A 168 5.68 -50.62 4.42
C LEU A 168 5.10 -49.25 4.77
N THR A 169 5.38 -48.81 5.99
CA THR A 169 5.06 -47.47 6.47
C THR A 169 5.55 -46.54 5.39
N PRO A 170 4.66 -45.85 4.66
CA PRO A 170 5.06 -45.02 3.54
C PRO A 170 6.01 -43.98 4.09
N THR A 171 7.31 -44.16 3.80
CA THR A 171 8.37 -43.26 4.25
C THR A 171 7.96 -41.87 3.78
N ARG A 172 7.64 -40.99 4.73
CA ARG A 172 7.18 -39.63 4.44
C ARG A 172 8.18 -39.01 3.45
N PRO A 173 7.73 -38.52 2.29
CA PRO A 173 8.64 -38.01 1.28
C PRO A 173 9.44 -36.83 1.86
N ARG A 174 10.77 -36.97 1.91
CA ARG A 174 11.75 -35.95 2.38
C ARG A 174 11.63 -34.60 1.64
N THR A 175 10.94 -34.55 0.51
CA THR A 175 10.76 -33.36 -0.34
C THR A 175 10.01 -32.21 0.34
N THR A 176 9.28 -32.45 1.43
CA THR A 176 8.59 -31.37 2.15
C THR A 176 9.59 -30.41 2.81
N SER A 177 10.73 -30.88 3.31
CA SER A 177 11.68 -30.04 4.07
C SER A 177 12.30 -28.94 3.19
N LEU A 178 12.85 -29.29 2.02
CA LEU A 178 13.54 -28.34 1.13
C LEU A 178 12.66 -27.17 0.69
N SER A 179 11.40 -27.46 0.34
CA SER A 179 10.48 -26.41 -0.11
C SER A 179 10.10 -25.43 1.02
N HIS A 180 10.08 -25.89 2.28
CA HIS A 180 9.85 -25.02 3.42
C HIS A 180 11.09 -24.17 3.71
N ALA A 181 12.27 -24.78 3.69
CA ALA A 181 13.53 -24.05 3.82
C ALA A 181 13.64 -22.94 2.75
N ALA A 182 13.26 -23.22 1.50
CA ALA A 182 13.37 -22.24 0.41
C ALA A 182 12.57 -20.95 0.64
N TRP A 183 11.30 -21.03 1.09
CA TRP A 183 10.52 -19.81 1.31
C TRP A 183 10.94 -19.08 2.59
N VAL A 184 11.37 -19.81 3.62
CA VAL A 184 11.92 -19.21 4.86
C VAL A 184 13.21 -18.45 4.55
N ILE A 185 14.12 -19.05 3.77
CA ILE A 185 15.35 -18.40 3.33
C ILE A 185 15.03 -17.17 2.48
N ALA A 186 14.10 -17.28 1.52
CA ALA A 186 13.69 -16.14 0.70
C ALA A 186 13.11 -14.99 1.55
N LEU A 187 12.31 -15.31 2.58
CA LEU A 187 11.74 -14.32 3.49
C LEU A 187 12.84 -13.66 4.34
N ALA A 188 13.72 -14.47 4.95
CA ALA A 188 14.83 -13.97 5.76
C ALA A 188 15.78 -13.09 4.95
N ALA A 189 16.14 -13.52 3.73
CA ALA A 189 16.96 -12.74 2.81
C ALA A 189 16.27 -11.44 2.40
N GLY A 190 14.97 -11.47 2.09
CA GLY A 190 14.20 -10.27 1.73
C GLY A 190 14.09 -9.25 2.87
N ILE A 191 13.92 -9.72 4.11
CA ILE A 191 13.94 -8.87 5.29
C ILE A 191 15.35 -8.30 5.51
N ALA A 192 16.38 -9.15 5.43
CA ALA A 192 17.76 -8.71 5.56
C ALA A 192 18.11 -7.62 4.54
N LEU A 193 17.74 -7.79 3.27
CA LEU A 193 17.94 -6.75 2.24
C LEU A 193 17.33 -5.40 2.65
N ARG A 194 16.17 -5.36 3.30
CA ARG A 194 15.55 -4.09 3.71
C ARG A 194 16.29 -3.42 4.88
N VAL A 195 16.93 -4.20 5.73
CA VAL A 195 17.61 -3.71 6.95
C VAL A 195 19.06 -3.35 6.69
N VAL A 196 19.79 -4.16 5.91
CA VAL A 196 21.25 -4.04 5.77
C VAL A 196 21.64 -3.09 4.62
N LEU A 197 20.74 -2.83 3.67
CA LEU A 197 21.05 -1.92 2.57
C LEU A 197 21.24 -0.48 3.08
N PRO A 198 22.22 0.25 2.52
CA PRO A 198 22.53 1.60 2.97
C PRO A 198 21.33 2.52 2.74
N GLN A 199 21.10 3.37 3.75
CA GLN A 199 20.15 4.47 3.68
C GLN A 199 20.57 5.46 2.56
N PRO A 200 19.63 6.15 1.91
CA PRO A 200 19.97 7.20 0.95
C PRO A 200 20.82 8.28 1.64
N ALA A 201 21.82 8.80 0.93
CA ALA A 201 22.65 9.90 1.44
C ALA A 201 21.83 11.20 1.55
N GLN A 202 20.88 11.40 0.63
CA GLN A 202 19.98 12.55 0.61
C GLN A 202 18.51 12.17 0.80
N ARG A 203 17.83 12.94 1.64
CA ARG A 203 16.39 12.82 1.88
C ARG A 203 15.61 13.74 0.95
N THR A 204 14.43 13.28 0.55
CA THR A 204 13.51 14.11 -0.23
C THR A 204 12.74 15.08 0.68
N PRO A 205 12.26 16.22 0.16
CA PRO A 205 11.39 17.12 0.92
C PRO A 205 10.16 16.43 1.50
N ASP A 206 9.61 15.43 0.79
CA ASP A 206 8.52 14.58 1.29
C ASP A 206 8.90 13.89 2.61
N GLU A 207 10.09 13.30 2.69
CA GLU A 207 10.58 12.56 3.86
C GLU A 207 10.79 13.49 5.06
N GLU A 208 11.36 14.66 4.82
CA GLU A 208 11.56 15.68 5.85
C GLU A 208 10.22 16.19 6.38
N ALA A 209 9.24 16.46 5.51
CA ALA A 209 7.89 16.87 5.92
C ALA A 209 7.21 15.82 6.81
N TYR A 210 7.33 14.53 6.49
CA TYR A 210 6.79 13.46 7.35
C TYR A 210 7.49 13.39 8.71
N ALA A 211 8.82 13.57 8.74
CA ALA A 211 9.59 13.58 9.98
C ALA A 211 9.27 14.80 10.85
N ILE A 212 9.17 15.98 10.26
CA ILE A 212 8.75 17.22 10.95
C ILE A 212 7.36 17.03 11.54
N GLY A 213 6.41 16.50 10.78
CA GLY A 213 5.07 16.20 11.28
C GLY A 213 5.10 15.24 12.47
N GLY A 214 5.90 14.17 12.39
CA GLY A 214 6.11 13.23 13.50
C GLY A 214 6.72 13.89 14.73
N ALA A 215 7.72 14.76 14.56
CA ALA A 215 8.38 15.46 15.66
C ALA A 215 7.45 16.46 16.36
N VAL A 216 6.64 17.18 15.59
CA VAL A 216 5.61 18.09 16.12
C VAL A 216 4.57 17.31 16.93
N LEU A 217 4.07 16.19 16.41
CA LEU A 217 3.12 15.33 17.12
C LEU A 217 3.72 14.68 18.38
N HIS A 218 5.00 14.29 18.33
CA HIS A 218 5.72 13.76 19.49
C HIS A 218 5.79 14.78 20.63
N ARG A 219 6.09 16.05 20.31
CA ARG A 219 6.22 17.12 21.31
C ARG A 219 4.88 17.66 21.79
N ASP A 220 3.97 17.92 20.86
CA ASP A 220 2.76 18.73 21.10
C ASP A 220 1.47 17.88 21.16
N GLY A 221 1.58 16.58 20.93
CA GLY A 221 0.48 15.62 20.91
C GLY A 221 -0.43 15.73 19.68
N ILE A 222 -1.46 14.89 19.63
CA ILE A 222 -2.37 14.76 18.47
C ILE A 222 -3.12 16.05 18.12
N ALA A 223 -3.31 16.96 19.08
CA ALA A 223 -3.98 18.24 18.86
C ALA A 223 -3.16 19.17 17.94
N ALA A 224 -1.89 18.88 17.70
CA ALA A 224 -1.06 19.61 16.77
C ALA A 224 -1.44 19.38 15.30
N GLU A 225 -2.10 18.27 14.99
CA GLU A 225 -2.54 17.92 13.63
C GLU A 225 -3.39 19.04 12.99
N ALA A 226 -4.44 19.48 13.68
CA ALA A 226 -5.29 20.57 13.21
C ALA A 226 -4.52 21.87 12.95
N ARG A 227 -3.50 22.17 13.76
CA ARG A 227 -2.65 23.36 13.57
C ARG A 227 -1.75 23.20 12.35
N MET A 228 -1.16 22.03 12.13
CA MET A 228 -0.35 21.75 10.94
C MET A 228 -1.18 21.86 9.67
N VAL A 229 -2.41 21.33 9.67
CA VAL A 229 -3.35 21.44 8.54
C VAL A 229 -3.70 22.90 8.26
N ALA A 230 -4.02 23.68 9.29
CA ALA A 230 -4.32 25.10 9.13
C ALA A 230 -3.12 25.89 8.60
N ALA A 231 -1.91 25.62 9.12
CA ALA A 231 -0.67 26.25 8.64
C ALA A 231 -0.37 25.90 7.18
N TYR A 232 -0.52 24.62 6.81
CA TYR A 232 -0.34 24.15 5.43
C TYR A 232 -1.30 24.87 4.48
N ALA A 233 -2.57 25.01 4.85
CA ALA A 233 -3.57 25.69 4.01
C ALA A 233 -3.34 27.20 3.88
N ALA A 234 -2.71 27.83 4.89
CA ALA A 234 -2.45 29.27 4.93
C ALA A 234 -1.19 29.68 4.15
N ASP A 235 -0.20 28.80 4.00
CA ASP A 235 1.07 29.11 3.34
C ASP A 235 1.12 28.58 1.89
N PRO A 236 1.17 29.48 0.88
CA PRO A 236 1.31 29.10 -0.51
C PRO A 236 2.50 28.20 -0.84
N LEU A 237 3.61 28.34 -0.12
CA LEU A 237 4.83 27.57 -0.38
C LEU A 237 4.71 26.12 0.08
N MET A 238 3.83 25.83 1.04
CA MET A 238 3.62 24.47 1.53
C MET A 238 2.89 23.58 0.51
N ALA A 239 2.31 24.14 -0.54
CA ALA A 239 1.60 23.38 -1.58
C ALA A 239 2.51 22.38 -2.33
N GLU A 240 3.83 22.55 -2.26
CA GLU A 240 4.81 21.65 -2.86
C GLU A 240 5.08 20.39 -2.01
N LEU A 241 4.71 20.40 -0.73
CA LEU A 241 4.95 19.33 0.23
C LEU A 241 3.76 18.36 0.32
N PRO A 242 3.96 17.14 0.84
CA PRO A 242 2.84 16.25 1.12
C PRO A 242 1.90 16.90 2.13
N PRO A 243 0.56 16.84 1.91
CA PRO A 243 -0.37 17.46 2.83
C PRO A 243 -0.35 16.73 4.18
N PRO A 244 -0.50 17.46 5.31
CA PRO A 244 -0.57 16.87 6.64
C PRO A 244 -1.81 15.96 6.83
N THR A 245 -2.76 15.98 5.89
CA THR A 245 -3.89 15.04 5.85
C THR A 245 -3.47 13.57 5.70
N ARG A 246 -2.20 13.30 5.36
CA ARG A 246 -1.59 11.95 5.35
C ARG A 246 -1.12 11.56 6.75
N ILE A 247 -2.07 11.44 7.67
CA ILE A 247 -1.83 11.35 9.11
C ILE A 247 -1.06 10.09 9.56
N ALA A 248 -1.21 8.97 8.86
CA ALA A 248 -0.78 7.69 9.43
C ALA A 248 0.75 7.58 9.63
N LEU A 249 1.54 8.04 8.65
CA LEU A 249 2.99 7.94 8.75
C LEU A 249 3.58 8.91 9.80
N PRO A 250 3.22 10.22 9.84
CA PRO A 250 3.61 11.12 10.92
C PRO A 250 3.23 10.60 12.32
N TRP A 251 2.04 10.02 12.48
CA TRP A 251 1.59 9.48 13.77
C TRP A 251 2.44 8.29 14.23
N LEU A 252 2.70 7.33 13.33
CA LEU A 252 3.62 6.23 13.62
C LEU A 252 5.03 6.76 13.88
N GLY A 253 5.44 7.80 13.16
CA GLY A 253 6.68 8.56 13.38
C GLY A 253 6.78 9.06 14.81
N ALA A 254 5.76 9.79 15.29
CA ALA A 254 5.70 10.30 16.65
C ALA A 254 5.82 9.20 17.70
N VAL A 255 5.15 8.07 17.50
CA VAL A 255 5.27 6.90 18.38
C VAL A 255 6.70 6.36 18.38
N ALA A 256 7.31 6.16 17.20
CA ALA A 256 8.68 5.67 17.09
C ALA A 256 9.71 6.65 17.69
N MET A 257 9.52 7.95 17.50
CA MET A 257 10.34 9.01 18.12
C MET A 257 10.22 8.97 19.64
N SER A 258 9.02 8.73 20.16
CA SER A 258 8.78 8.57 21.61
C SER A 258 9.47 7.33 22.18
N LEU A 259 9.54 6.23 21.41
CA LEU A 259 10.20 4.99 21.83
C LEU A 259 11.73 5.07 21.74
N THR A 260 12.26 5.81 20.76
CA THR A 260 13.71 5.88 20.48
C THR A 260 14.39 7.09 21.10
N GLY A 261 13.63 8.14 21.45
CA GLY A 261 14.15 9.43 21.89
C GLY A 261 14.79 10.27 20.77
N SER A 262 14.77 9.81 19.51
CA SER A 262 15.34 10.52 18.36
C SER A 262 14.23 11.05 17.46
N THR A 263 14.40 12.27 16.94
CA THR A 263 13.48 12.91 15.98
C THR A 263 14.03 12.93 14.55
N ASP A 264 15.05 12.10 14.26
CA ASP A 264 15.66 12.00 12.93
C ASP A 264 14.68 11.41 11.90
N VAL A 265 14.76 11.87 10.64
CA VAL A 265 14.10 11.27 9.47
C VAL A 265 14.38 9.77 9.37
N GLY A 266 15.56 9.31 9.79
CA GLY A 266 15.92 7.89 9.86
C GLY A 266 14.96 7.04 10.72
N VAL A 267 14.38 7.63 11.78
CA VAL A 267 13.37 6.96 12.61
C VAL A 267 12.09 6.70 11.80
N VAL A 268 11.64 7.68 11.01
CA VAL A 268 10.46 7.51 10.15
C VAL A 268 10.75 6.57 8.98
N ALA A 269 11.96 6.59 8.43
CA ALA A 269 12.37 5.63 7.39
C ALA A 269 12.32 4.19 7.90
N SER A 270 12.65 3.95 9.18
CA SER A 270 12.56 2.61 9.79
C SER A 270 11.13 2.05 9.82
N ILE A 271 10.11 2.93 9.87
CA ILE A 271 8.70 2.53 9.81
C ILE A 271 8.35 2.01 8.42
N SER A 272 8.83 2.67 7.36
CA SER A 272 8.66 2.20 5.99
C SER A 272 9.39 0.89 5.74
N THR A 273 10.60 0.74 6.31
CA THR A 273 11.37 -0.51 6.30
C THR A 273 10.58 -1.64 6.96
N LEU A 274 10.03 -1.39 8.15
CA LEU A 274 9.19 -2.36 8.87
C LEU A 274 7.92 -2.70 8.08
N GLY A 275 7.23 -1.70 7.51
CA GLY A 275 6.04 -1.88 6.69
C GLY A 275 6.29 -2.82 5.51
N SER A 276 7.40 -2.61 4.79
CA SER A 276 7.80 -3.46 3.66
C SER A 276 8.23 -4.88 4.11
N ALA A 277 8.90 -5.02 5.26
CA ALA A 277 9.23 -6.33 5.83
C ALA A 277 7.97 -7.12 6.23
N LEU A 278 7.00 -6.47 6.86
CA LEU A 278 5.70 -7.06 7.17
C LEU A 278 4.92 -7.41 5.90
N GLN A 279 5.04 -6.60 4.84
CA GLN A 279 4.42 -6.89 3.55
C GLN A 279 4.92 -8.22 2.96
N LEU A 280 6.23 -8.51 3.06
CA LEU A 280 6.78 -9.80 2.66
C LEU A 280 6.19 -10.97 3.47
N ALA A 281 6.01 -10.79 4.78
CA ALA A 281 5.44 -11.82 5.64
C ALA A 281 3.97 -12.11 5.28
N VAL A 282 3.17 -11.07 5.02
CA VAL A 282 1.77 -11.23 4.57
C VAL A 282 1.71 -11.87 3.18
N LEU A 283 2.59 -11.45 2.26
CA LEU A 283 2.72 -12.09 0.93
C LEU A 283 3.09 -13.57 1.05
N ALA A 284 4.01 -13.92 1.96
CA ALA A 284 4.39 -15.30 2.22
C ALA A 284 3.18 -16.13 2.66
N ALA A 285 2.39 -15.65 3.63
CA ALA A 285 1.18 -16.32 4.10
C ALA A 285 0.16 -16.52 2.96
N LEU A 286 -0.12 -15.45 2.20
CA LEU A 286 -1.03 -15.50 1.06
C LEU A 286 -0.56 -16.48 -0.03
N ALA A 287 0.73 -16.44 -0.37
CA ALA A 287 1.31 -17.32 -1.38
C ALA A 287 1.42 -18.77 -0.90
N LEU A 288 1.60 -19.03 0.40
CA LEU A 288 1.54 -20.37 0.97
C LEU A 288 0.15 -20.98 0.83
N GLU A 289 -0.90 -20.18 1.06
CA GLU A 289 -2.29 -20.62 0.86
C GLU A 289 -2.60 -20.87 -0.61
N ALA A 290 -2.20 -19.96 -1.51
CA ALA A 290 -2.56 -20.02 -2.92
C ALA A 290 -1.67 -20.96 -3.75
N LEU A 291 -0.36 -20.88 -3.54
CA LEU A 291 0.66 -21.54 -4.36
C LEU A 291 1.52 -22.54 -3.57
N GLY A 292 1.43 -22.52 -2.23
CA GLY A 292 2.26 -23.23 -1.25
C GLY A 292 3.77 -23.09 -1.45
N PRO A 293 4.60 -23.95 -0.81
CA PRO A 293 5.96 -23.56 -0.43
C PRO A 293 6.84 -23.04 -1.57
N TRP A 294 6.92 -23.76 -2.70
CA TRP A 294 7.69 -23.30 -3.85
C TRP A 294 7.14 -22.03 -4.51
N GLY A 295 5.82 -21.88 -4.58
CA GLY A 295 5.23 -20.67 -5.14
C GLY A 295 5.36 -19.48 -4.20
N ALA A 296 5.34 -19.71 -2.89
CA ALA A 296 5.66 -18.71 -1.88
C ALA A 296 7.11 -18.25 -2.00
N ALA A 297 8.07 -19.17 -2.10
CA ALA A 297 9.47 -18.84 -2.33
C ALA A 297 9.66 -17.95 -3.57
N LEU A 298 9.00 -18.28 -4.69
CA LEU A 298 9.04 -17.46 -5.91
C LEU A 298 8.40 -16.09 -5.73
N ALA A 299 7.22 -16.00 -5.14
CA ALA A 299 6.51 -14.73 -4.94
C ALA A 299 7.30 -13.80 -4.01
N ILE A 300 7.84 -14.34 -2.91
CA ILE A 300 8.71 -13.61 -1.99
C ILE A 300 9.98 -13.18 -2.71
N ALA A 301 10.65 -14.05 -3.46
CA ALA A 301 11.88 -13.70 -4.17
C ALA A 301 11.66 -12.53 -5.16
N PHE A 302 10.56 -12.54 -5.91
CA PHE A 302 10.22 -11.44 -6.83
C PHE A 302 10.00 -10.11 -6.13
N LEU A 303 9.36 -10.07 -4.95
CA LEU A 303 9.18 -8.83 -4.20
C LEU A 303 10.41 -8.45 -3.37
N ALA A 304 11.15 -9.44 -2.87
CA ALA A 304 12.36 -9.24 -2.08
C ALA A 304 13.47 -8.55 -2.87
N ALA A 305 13.66 -8.95 -4.13
CA ALA A 305 14.64 -8.38 -5.05
C ALA A 305 14.09 -7.19 -5.88
N SER A 306 12.85 -6.76 -5.65
CA SER A 306 12.24 -5.65 -6.40
C SER A 306 12.98 -4.34 -6.13
N PRO A 307 13.58 -3.68 -7.14
CA PRO A 307 14.26 -2.40 -6.93
C PRO A 307 13.30 -1.31 -6.49
N LEU A 308 12.06 -1.39 -6.97
CA LEU A 308 10.98 -0.48 -6.62
C LEU A 308 10.66 -0.59 -5.13
N ASP A 309 10.37 -1.80 -4.64
CA ASP A 309 9.98 -1.99 -3.24
C ASP A 309 11.14 -1.70 -2.27
N LEU A 310 12.38 -2.10 -2.63
CA LEU A 310 13.58 -1.80 -1.84
C LEU A 310 13.87 -0.29 -1.76
N ALA A 311 13.69 0.45 -2.85
CA ALA A 311 13.87 1.91 -2.87
C ALA A 311 12.86 2.63 -1.97
N ILE A 312 11.60 2.17 -1.96
CA ILE A 312 10.57 2.72 -1.08
C ILE A 312 10.85 2.33 0.38
N ALA A 313 11.24 1.07 0.64
CA ALA A 313 11.45 0.56 2.00
C ALA A 313 12.51 1.33 2.80
N ARG A 314 13.54 1.88 2.13
CA ARG A 314 14.63 2.64 2.79
C ARG A 314 14.34 4.14 2.94
N ARG A 315 13.18 4.62 2.48
CA ARG A 315 12.80 6.03 2.53
C ARG A 315 11.64 6.23 3.48
N ALA A 316 11.54 7.40 4.08
CA ALA A 316 10.42 7.80 4.93
C ALA A 316 9.16 8.13 4.09
N TRP A 317 8.75 7.23 3.21
CA TRP A 317 7.58 7.39 2.36
C TRP A 317 6.40 6.52 2.83
N ALA A 318 5.20 7.10 2.79
CA ALA A 318 3.96 6.40 3.18
C ALA A 318 3.60 5.23 2.24
N ASP A 319 4.22 5.16 1.05
CA ASP A 319 3.97 4.14 0.04
C ASP A 319 4.26 2.71 0.53
N SER A 320 5.25 2.49 1.41
CA SER A 320 5.48 1.16 2.03
C SER A 320 4.31 0.72 2.92
N LEU A 321 3.75 1.65 3.72
CA LEU A 321 2.58 1.36 4.55
C LEU A 321 1.35 1.09 3.67
N LEU A 322 1.19 1.84 2.59
CA LEU A 322 0.10 1.63 1.63
C LEU A 322 0.23 0.25 0.95
N GLY A 323 1.44 -0.16 0.58
CA GLY A 323 1.75 -1.49 0.05
C GLY A 323 1.40 -2.63 1.02
N LEU A 324 1.75 -2.47 2.31
CA LEU A 324 1.36 -3.40 3.37
C LEU A 324 -0.17 -3.50 3.50
N VAL A 325 -0.86 -2.36 3.64
CA VAL A 325 -2.32 -2.33 3.77
C VAL A 325 -3.01 -2.95 2.56
N ALA A 326 -2.53 -2.68 1.34
CA ALA A 326 -3.05 -3.29 0.12
C ALA A 326 -2.85 -4.82 0.10
N THR A 327 -1.72 -5.31 0.60
CA THR A 327 -1.42 -6.75 0.68
C THR A 327 -2.30 -7.45 1.73
N LEU A 328 -2.52 -6.81 2.89
CA LEU A 328 -3.49 -7.27 3.90
C LEU A 328 -4.92 -7.26 3.35
N MET A 329 -5.30 -6.22 2.62
CA MET A 329 -6.61 -6.09 2.00
C MET A 329 -6.81 -7.16 0.92
N LEU A 330 -5.80 -7.45 0.10
CA LEU A 330 -5.82 -8.56 -0.85
C LEU A 330 -6.05 -9.89 -0.12
N TRP A 331 -5.32 -10.15 0.97
CA TRP A 331 -5.51 -11.38 1.76
C TRP A 331 -6.92 -11.48 2.35
N ALA A 332 -7.42 -10.42 2.99
CA ALA A 332 -8.78 -10.35 3.52
C ALA A 332 -9.84 -10.55 2.41
N PHE A 333 -9.61 -9.97 1.23
CA PHE A 333 -10.47 -10.14 0.06
C PHE A 333 -10.52 -11.60 -0.38
N THR A 334 -9.40 -12.32 -0.40
CA THR A 334 -9.41 -13.76 -0.74
C THR A 334 -10.26 -14.57 0.23
N ARG A 335 -10.26 -14.21 1.53
CA ARG A 335 -11.05 -14.87 2.56
C ARG A 335 -12.54 -14.53 2.46
N ALA A 336 -12.88 -13.29 2.11
CA ALA A 336 -14.24 -12.88 1.79
C ALA A 336 -14.77 -13.63 0.58
N ALA A 337 -14.01 -13.65 -0.52
CA ALA A 337 -14.44 -14.26 -1.76
C ALA A 337 -14.55 -15.80 -1.69
N ALA A 338 -13.79 -16.44 -0.79
CA ALA A 338 -13.92 -17.88 -0.53
C ALA A 338 -15.17 -18.24 0.30
N ARG A 339 -15.85 -17.27 0.93
CA ARG A 339 -17.02 -17.47 1.79
C ARG A 339 -18.11 -16.41 1.53
N PRO A 340 -18.77 -16.44 0.36
CA PRO A 340 -19.83 -15.48 0.03
C PRO A 340 -20.93 -15.47 1.11
N GLY A 341 -21.41 -14.28 1.46
CA GLY A 341 -22.43 -14.06 2.49
C GLY A 341 -21.90 -13.94 3.93
N GLY A 342 -20.61 -14.20 4.18
CA GLY A 342 -19.98 -13.86 5.47
C GLY A 342 -19.76 -12.36 5.61
N ARG A 343 -19.92 -11.80 6.83
CA ARG A 343 -19.81 -10.34 7.05
C ARG A 343 -18.43 -9.86 7.50
N ALA A 344 -17.70 -10.69 8.26
CA ALA A 344 -16.45 -10.28 8.90
C ALA A 344 -15.37 -9.86 7.88
N TRP A 345 -15.09 -10.72 6.90
CA TRP A 345 -14.02 -10.44 5.92
C TRP A 345 -14.33 -9.27 4.97
N PRO A 346 -15.56 -9.12 4.43
CA PRO A 346 -15.93 -7.90 3.72
C PRO A 346 -15.77 -6.64 4.58
N ALA A 347 -16.20 -6.67 5.84
CA ALA A 347 -16.01 -5.55 6.75
C ALA A 347 -14.52 -5.24 6.97
N THR A 348 -13.66 -6.26 7.09
CA THR A 348 -12.20 -6.08 7.17
C THR A 348 -11.63 -5.45 5.91
N VAL A 349 -12.07 -5.85 4.71
CA VAL A 349 -11.63 -5.23 3.44
C VAL A 349 -12.01 -3.75 3.40
N ILE A 350 -13.26 -3.42 3.74
CA ILE A 350 -13.75 -2.03 3.79
C ILE A 350 -12.98 -1.22 4.84
N ALA A 351 -12.77 -1.77 6.03
CA ALA A 351 -12.03 -1.11 7.11
C ALA A 351 -10.56 -0.85 6.74
N LEU A 352 -9.89 -1.83 6.11
CA LEU A 352 -8.52 -1.65 5.60
C LEU A 352 -8.47 -0.60 4.48
N GLY A 353 -9.43 -0.62 3.56
CA GLY A 353 -9.55 0.39 2.51
C GLY A 353 -9.78 1.81 3.07
N ALA A 354 -10.66 1.95 4.06
CA ALA A 354 -10.88 3.22 4.76
C ALA A 354 -9.61 3.65 5.50
N GLY A 355 -8.93 2.75 6.22
CA GLY A 355 -7.65 3.04 6.87
C GLY A 355 -6.55 3.45 5.88
N ALA A 356 -6.53 2.87 4.67
CA ALA A 356 -5.59 3.23 3.62
C ALA A 356 -5.71 4.71 3.21
N THR A 357 -6.93 5.28 3.25
CA THR A 357 -7.14 6.71 2.95
C THR A 357 -6.44 7.65 3.93
N LEU A 358 -6.25 7.21 5.19
CA LEU A 358 -5.53 7.93 6.23
C LEU A 358 -4.01 7.87 6.03
N VAL A 359 -3.54 6.85 5.29
CA VAL A 359 -2.13 6.73 4.88
C VAL A 359 -1.84 7.66 3.71
N LYS A 360 -2.69 7.64 2.69
CA LYS A 360 -2.52 8.40 1.45
C LYS A 360 -3.85 8.54 0.72
N GLU A 361 -4.02 9.58 -0.08
CA GLU A 361 -5.25 9.84 -0.84
C GLU A 361 -5.53 8.69 -1.83
N ALA A 362 -4.47 8.07 -2.37
CA ALA A 362 -4.55 6.87 -3.20
C ALA A 362 -5.21 5.67 -2.50
N GLY A 363 -5.33 5.68 -1.16
CA GLY A 363 -6.11 4.71 -0.40
C GLY A 363 -7.59 4.70 -0.78
N LEU A 364 -8.14 5.81 -1.30
CA LEU A 364 -9.53 5.84 -1.78
C LEU A 364 -9.72 4.93 -3.00
N LEU A 365 -8.72 4.87 -3.88
CA LEU A 365 -8.71 3.93 -5.00
C LEU A 365 -8.70 2.48 -4.51
N LEU A 366 -7.92 2.18 -3.46
CA LEU A 366 -7.90 0.85 -2.85
C LEU A 366 -9.25 0.46 -2.25
N LEU A 367 -9.89 1.37 -1.51
CA LEU A 367 -11.24 1.17 -0.99
C LEU A 367 -12.23 0.88 -2.12
N GLY A 368 -12.20 1.67 -3.19
CA GLY A 368 -13.03 1.46 -4.38
C GLY A 368 -12.78 0.10 -5.04
N LEU A 369 -11.50 -0.28 -5.24
CA LEU A 369 -11.11 -1.58 -5.78
C LEU A 369 -11.65 -2.74 -4.94
N GLY A 370 -11.52 -2.65 -3.62
CA GLY A 370 -11.98 -3.65 -2.68
C GLY A 370 -13.51 -3.79 -2.69
N ALA A 371 -14.22 -2.66 -2.55
CA ALA A 371 -15.68 -2.63 -2.54
C ALA A 371 -16.28 -3.12 -3.86
N ALA A 372 -15.78 -2.64 -5.00
CA ALA A 372 -16.24 -3.06 -6.33
C ALA A 372 -15.92 -4.54 -6.58
N GLY A 373 -14.72 -5.01 -6.21
CA GLY A 373 -14.37 -6.42 -6.34
C GLY A 373 -15.29 -7.32 -5.51
N LEU A 374 -15.59 -6.94 -4.26
CA LEU A 374 -16.52 -7.67 -3.40
C LEU A 374 -17.95 -7.65 -3.97
N ALA A 375 -18.38 -6.51 -4.52
CA ALA A 375 -19.68 -6.40 -5.14
C ALA A 375 -19.83 -7.38 -6.30
N VAL A 376 -18.82 -7.53 -7.16
CA VAL A 376 -18.88 -8.50 -8.26
C VAL A 376 -18.84 -9.95 -7.76
N VAL A 377 -18.10 -10.24 -6.69
CA VAL A 377 -18.11 -11.58 -6.06
C VAL A 377 -19.50 -11.92 -5.52
N GLU A 378 -20.10 -11.02 -4.75
CA GLU A 378 -21.42 -11.23 -4.17
C GLU A 378 -22.52 -11.23 -5.24
N TRP A 379 -22.42 -10.40 -6.29
CA TRP A 379 -23.37 -10.38 -7.41
C TRP A 379 -23.53 -11.76 -8.05
N ARG A 380 -22.44 -12.52 -8.13
CA ARG A 380 -22.41 -13.86 -8.70
C ARG A 380 -22.88 -14.96 -7.74
N ALA A 381 -23.06 -14.65 -6.46
CA ALA A 381 -23.56 -15.61 -5.48
C ALA A 381 -25.10 -15.69 -5.51
N PRO A 382 -25.71 -16.80 -5.03
CA PRO A 382 -27.17 -16.89 -4.89
C PRO A 382 -27.72 -15.76 -3.99
N GLY A 383 -28.71 -15.01 -4.49
CA GLY A 383 -29.24 -13.80 -3.82
C GLY A 383 -28.34 -12.57 -3.95
N GLY A 384 -27.46 -12.56 -4.96
CA GLY A 384 -26.32 -11.66 -5.09
C GLY A 384 -26.58 -10.15 -5.23
N PRO A 385 -27.59 -9.67 -5.97
CA PRO A 385 -27.73 -8.23 -6.25
C PRO A 385 -27.81 -7.34 -5.00
N ARG A 386 -28.62 -7.76 -4.02
CA ARG A 386 -28.75 -7.02 -2.76
C ARG A 386 -27.43 -6.98 -1.98
N ARG A 387 -26.69 -8.08 -1.95
CA ARG A 387 -25.40 -8.15 -1.25
C ARG A 387 -24.34 -7.35 -1.97
N ALA A 388 -24.31 -7.38 -3.30
CA ALA A 388 -23.43 -6.55 -4.11
C ALA A 388 -23.64 -5.06 -3.83
N LEU A 389 -24.91 -4.62 -3.80
CA LEU A 389 -25.27 -3.25 -3.42
C LEU A 389 -24.78 -2.92 -2.00
N LEU A 390 -24.95 -3.83 -1.03
CA LEU A 390 -24.42 -3.64 0.32
C LEU A 390 -22.90 -3.49 0.37
N MET A 391 -22.14 -4.15 -0.53
CA MET A 391 -20.68 -3.97 -0.60
C MET A 391 -20.32 -2.58 -1.12
N LEU A 392 -21.03 -2.08 -2.13
CA LEU A 392 -20.85 -0.72 -2.66
C LEU A 392 -21.22 0.34 -1.61
N LEU A 393 -22.37 0.18 -0.95
CA LEU A 393 -22.79 1.05 0.15
C LEU A 393 -21.81 0.97 1.33
N GLY A 394 -21.26 -0.20 1.61
CA GLY A 394 -20.17 -0.37 2.58
C GLY A 394 -18.92 0.41 2.19
N GLY A 395 -18.55 0.42 0.91
CA GLY A 395 -17.49 1.27 0.37
C GLY A 395 -17.75 2.75 0.58
N VAL A 396 -18.95 3.22 0.25
CA VAL A 396 -19.37 4.62 0.49
C VAL A 396 -19.33 4.96 1.97
N ALA A 397 -19.86 4.09 2.84
CA ALA A 397 -19.81 4.27 4.29
C ALA A 397 -18.38 4.30 4.82
N GLY A 398 -17.49 3.45 4.29
CA GLY A 398 -16.06 3.47 4.63
C GLY A 398 -15.38 4.77 4.21
N ALA A 399 -15.69 5.30 3.03
CA ALA A 399 -15.17 6.58 2.56
C ALA A 399 -15.70 7.74 3.41
N ALA A 400 -16.99 7.73 3.77
CA ALA A 400 -17.59 8.71 4.66
C ALA A 400 -16.97 8.65 6.08
N ALA A 401 -16.71 7.45 6.61
CA ALA A 401 -16.05 7.28 7.90
C ALA A 401 -14.61 7.81 7.88
N ALA A 402 -13.85 7.53 6.81
CA ALA A 402 -12.52 8.10 6.62
C ALA A 402 -12.55 9.63 6.50
N ALA A 403 -13.46 10.19 5.70
CA ALA A 403 -13.67 11.61 5.56
C ALA A 403 -14.05 12.26 6.90
N GLY A 404 -14.93 11.63 7.68
CA GLY A 404 -15.31 12.08 9.02
C GLY A 404 -14.14 12.06 10.00
N ALA A 405 -13.32 11.01 9.96
CA ALA A 405 -12.10 10.93 10.78
C ALA A 405 -11.10 12.04 10.40
N LEU A 406 -10.83 12.23 9.10
CA LEU A 406 -9.95 13.31 8.62
C LEU A 406 -10.51 14.69 9.00
N THR A 407 -11.82 14.91 8.83
CA THR A 407 -12.51 16.14 9.23
C THR A 407 -12.28 16.44 10.72
N LEU A 408 -12.47 15.44 11.59
CA LEU A 408 -12.25 15.59 13.02
C LEU A 408 -10.79 15.92 13.35
N LEU A 409 -9.85 15.16 12.77
CA LEU A 409 -8.41 15.29 13.05
C LEU A 409 -7.81 16.60 12.49
N CYS A 410 -8.37 17.11 11.39
CA CYS A 410 -7.98 18.38 10.80
C CYS A 410 -8.56 19.60 11.52
N GLY A 411 -9.34 19.42 12.60
CA GLY A 411 -9.99 20.52 13.32
C GLY A 411 -11.25 21.07 12.63
N GLY A 412 -11.90 20.27 11.79
CA GLY A 412 -13.14 20.61 11.10
C GLY A 412 -13.07 20.46 9.58
N ILE A 413 -14.23 20.62 8.93
CA ILE A 413 -14.34 20.43 7.48
C ILE A 413 -13.69 21.57 6.69
N ALA A 414 -13.72 22.79 7.23
CA ALA A 414 -13.17 23.96 6.56
C ALA A 414 -11.63 23.89 6.41
N PRO A 415 -10.84 23.62 7.47
CA PRO A 415 -9.39 23.43 7.31
C PRO A 415 -9.03 22.25 6.41
N TRP A 416 -9.75 21.13 6.54
CA TRP A 416 -9.53 19.96 5.69
C TRP A 416 -9.76 20.26 4.21
N ARG A 417 -10.90 20.90 3.88
CA ARG A 417 -11.24 21.31 2.52
C ARG A 417 -10.20 22.30 1.98
N ALA A 418 -9.80 23.30 2.77
CA ALA A 418 -8.78 24.27 2.38
C ALA A 418 -7.44 23.58 2.05
N ALA A 419 -7.03 22.58 2.83
CA ALA A 419 -5.83 21.79 2.54
C ALA A 419 -5.96 20.97 1.25
N LEU A 420 -7.13 20.38 0.96
CA LEU A 420 -7.37 19.66 -0.30
C LEU A 420 -7.33 20.58 -1.52
N GLU A 421 -7.98 21.75 -1.43
CA GLU A 421 -7.95 22.78 -2.48
C GLU A 421 -6.52 23.32 -2.67
N HIS A 422 -5.76 23.44 -1.58
CA HIS A 422 -4.36 23.84 -1.62
C HIS A 422 -3.47 22.81 -2.30
N MET A 423 -3.62 21.52 -1.94
CA MET A 423 -2.94 20.41 -2.61
C MET A 423 -3.27 20.38 -4.11
N ALA A 424 -4.55 20.53 -4.48
CA ALA A 424 -4.96 20.51 -5.89
C ALA A 424 -4.27 21.61 -6.71
N ARG A 425 -4.20 22.83 -6.18
CA ARG A 425 -3.46 23.95 -6.80
C ARG A 425 -1.95 23.71 -6.82
N GLY A 426 -1.40 23.17 -5.74
CA GLY A 426 0.01 22.83 -5.61
C GLY A 426 0.49 21.86 -6.70
N VAL A 427 -0.31 20.84 -7.01
CA VAL A 427 0.00 19.89 -8.09
C VAL A 427 0.14 20.56 -9.46
N GLU A 428 -0.62 21.61 -9.72
CA GLU A 428 -0.57 22.33 -11.01
C GLU A 428 0.56 23.36 -11.05
N ALA A 429 0.88 23.96 -9.91
CA ALA A 429 1.95 24.95 -9.78
C ALA A 429 3.35 24.30 -9.66
N ASN A 430 3.43 23.08 -9.13
CA ASN A 430 4.69 22.42 -8.80
C ASN A 430 5.45 21.97 -10.06
N ASP A 431 6.58 22.64 -10.32
CA ASP A 431 7.47 22.37 -11.44
C ASP A 431 8.02 20.95 -11.46
N TYR A 432 8.31 20.39 -10.28
CA TYR A 432 8.77 19.03 -10.15
C TYR A 432 7.70 18.04 -10.64
N VAL A 433 6.44 18.20 -10.18
CA VAL A 433 5.33 17.34 -10.62
C VAL A 433 5.12 17.46 -12.13
N ARG A 434 5.10 18.68 -12.67
CA ARG A 434 4.93 18.90 -14.11
C ARG A 434 6.03 18.24 -14.94
N ARG A 435 7.30 18.43 -14.57
CA ARG A 435 8.44 17.95 -15.36
C ARG A 435 8.65 16.45 -15.26
N TYR A 436 8.45 15.87 -14.08
CA TYR A 436 8.89 14.49 -13.81
C TYR A 436 7.74 13.52 -13.54
N GLN A 437 6.55 14.01 -13.21
CA GLN A 437 5.41 13.18 -12.86
C GLN A 437 4.22 13.36 -13.80
N THR A 438 4.30 14.13 -14.88
CA THR A 438 3.24 14.12 -15.90
C THR A 438 3.68 13.32 -17.12
N GLY A 439 2.78 12.48 -17.64
CA GLY A 439 3.10 11.63 -18.78
C GLY A 439 1.99 10.64 -19.13
N SER A 440 2.14 9.99 -20.28
CA SER A 440 1.25 8.91 -20.70
C SER A 440 1.47 7.64 -19.88
N GLY A 441 0.59 6.64 -19.99
CA GLY A 441 0.79 5.33 -19.36
C GLY A 441 2.12 4.63 -19.75
N LEU A 442 2.73 5.03 -20.87
CA LEU A 442 4.04 4.52 -21.31
C LEU A 442 5.17 4.82 -20.31
N TYR A 443 4.99 5.82 -19.45
CA TYR A 443 5.94 6.11 -18.37
C TYR A 443 6.15 4.92 -17.45
N TYR A 444 5.06 4.24 -17.08
CA TYR A 444 5.14 3.03 -16.29
C TYR A 444 5.79 1.91 -17.07
N ALA A 445 5.39 1.68 -18.33
CA ALA A 445 5.98 0.63 -19.15
C ALA A 445 7.52 0.76 -19.25
N ARG A 446 8.02 1.98 -19.49
CA ARG A 446 9.47 2.26 -19.56
C ARG A 446 10.15 2.08 -18.21
N GLY A 447 9.63 2.67 -17.14
CA GLY A 447 10.20 2.54 -15.80
C GLY A 447 10.25 1.09 -15.31
N LEU A 448 9.19 0.33 -15.57
CA LEU A 448 9.11 -1.10 -15.26
C LEU A 448 10.07 -1.93 -16.12
N ALA A 449 10.23 -1.60 -17.40
CA ALA A 449 11.20 -2.28 -18.26
C ALA A 449 12.65 -2.06 -17.80
N LEU A 450 12.96 -0.86 -17.27
CA LEU A 450 14.28 -0.53 -16.74
C LEU A 450 14.57 -1.22 -15.41
N LEU A 451 13.61 -1.25 -14.48
CA LEU A 451 13.85 -1.69 -13.11
C LEU A 451 13.48 -3.14 -12.85
N GLN A 452 12.37 -3.64 -13.40
CA GLN A 452 11.84 -4.96 -13.01
C GLN A 452 10.99 -5.61 -14.13
N PRO A 453 11.55 -5.85 -15.33
CA PRO A 453 10.78 -6.30 -16.49
C PRO A 453 10.13 -7.67 -16.27
N LEU A 454 10.88 -8.66 -15.76
CA LEU A 454 10.42 -10.05 -15.76
C LEU A 454 9.22 -10.28 -14.82
N PRO A 455 9.25 -9.88 -13.53
CA PRO A 455 8.08 -10.03 -12.65
C PRO A 455 6.83 -9.34 -13.19
N TRP A 456 6.96 -8.15 -13.78
CA TRP A 456 5.83 -7.42 -14.34
C TRP A 456 5.27 -8.08 -15.60
N LEU A 457 6.13 -8.51 -16.53
CA LEU A 457 5.70 -9.24 -17.72
C LEU A 457 4.96 -10.54 -17.35
N LEU A 458 5.54 -11.34 -16.44
CA LEU A 458 4.94 -12.60 -15.98
C LEU A 458 3.66 -12.38 -15.16
N GLY A 459 3.62 -11.33 -14.35
CA GLY A 459 2.47 -10.97 -13.52
C GLY A 459 1.30 -10.48 -14.36
N ILE A 460 1.53 -9.59 -15.33
CA ILE A 460 0.51 -9.10 -16.27
C ILE A 460 0.02 -10.25 -17.15
N ALA A 461 0.91 -11.06 -17.72
CA ALA A 461 0.52 -12.23 -18.52
C ALA A 461 -0.32 -13.21 -17.70
N GLY A 462 0.07 -13.47 -16.45
CA GLY A 462 -0.71 -14.28 -15.50
C GLY A 462 -2.10 -13.70 -15.25
N ALA A 463 -2.18 -12.39 -14.99
CA ALA A 463 -3.44 -11.69 -14.76
C ALA A 463 -4.39 -11.82 -15.95
N VAL A 464 -3.89 -11.58 -17.17
CA VAL A 464 -4.66 -11.68 -18.42
C VAL A 464 -5.16 -13.11 -18.64
N VAL A 465 -4.30 -14.12 -18.42
CA VAL A 465 -4.70 -15.53 -18.55
C VAL A 465 -5.78 -15.90 -17.53
N ILE A 466 -5.69 -15.42 -16.30
CA ILE A 466 -6.68 -15.68 -15.24
C ILE A 466 -8.02 -14.99 -15.56
N ALA A 467 -7.97 -13.75 -16.03
CA ALA A 467 -9.14 -12.97 -16.42
C ALA A 467 -9.88 -13.60 -17.62
N THR A 468 -9.14 -13.95 -18.69
CA THR A 468 -9.70 -14.51 -19.93
C THR A 468 -10.25 -15.93 -19.76
N ARG A 469 -9.64 -16.76 -18.91
CA ARG A 469 -10.12 -18.13 -18.66
C ARG A 469 -11.37 -18.20 -17.77
N GLY A 470 -11.89 -17.06 -17.32
CA GLY A 470 -13.01 -17.04 -16.40
C GLY A 470 -12.71 -17.81 -15.11
N ALA A 471 -11.44 -17.93 -14.71
CA ALA A 471 -11.08 -18.60 -13.46
C ALA A 471 -11.77 -17.92 -12.26
N TRP A 472 -12.08 -16.63 -12.41
CA TRP A 472 -12.89 -15.86 -11.49
C TRP A 472 -14.40 -16.20 -11.54
N ALA A 473 -14.92 -16.65 -12.68
CA ALA A 473 -16.30 -17.14 -12.82
C ALA A 473 -16.49 -18.51 -12.14
N ALA A 474 -15.44 -19.33 -12.04
CA ALA A 474 -15.51 -20.63 -11.35
C ALA A 474 -15.64 -20.51 -9.81
N ALA A 475 -15.23 -19.37 -9.23
CA ALA A 475 -15.30 -19.12 -7.78
C ALA A 475 -16.74 -18.94 -7.25
N GLY A 476 -17.64 -18.39 -8.07
CA GLY A 476 -19.04 -18.11 -7.69
C GLY A 476 -19.99 -19.29 -7.87
N ARG A 477 -19.58 -20.37 -8.56
CA ARG A 477 -20.49 -21.50 -8.80
C ARG A 477 -20.70 -22.28 -7.48
N PRO A 478 -21.95 -22.37 -6.98
CA PRO A 478 -22.25 -23.19 -5.81
C PRO A 478 -21.76 -24.61 -6.05
N ARG A 479 -21.25 -25.28 -5.00
CA ARG A 479 -20.94 -26.71 -5.07
C ARG A 479 -22.23 -27.44 -5.41
N GLY A 480 -22.43 -27.73 -6.70
CA GLY A 480 -23.39 -28.73 -7.12
C GLY A 480 -23.12 -30.00 -6.32
N SER A 481 -24.20 -30.61 -5.82
CA SER A 481 -24.24 -31.74 -4.89
C SER A 481 -23.53 -33.02 -5.37
N GLY A 482 -22.98 -33.04 -6.60
CA GLY A 482 -22.31 -34.20 -7.20
C GLY A 482 -20.77 -34.19 -7.16
N ALA A 483 -20.11 -33.16 -6.62
CA ALA A 483 -18.64 -33.21 -6.51
C ALA A 483 -18.23 -34.25 -5.44
N PRO A 484 -17.42 -35.26 -5.78
CA PRO A 484 -17.04 -36.32 -4.85
C PRO A 484 -16.42 -35.71 -3.58
N LYS A 485 -16.94 -36.13 -2.41
CA LYS A 485 -16.40 -35.71 -1.11
C LYS A 485 -14.90 -36.07 -1.11
N PRO A 486 -14.00 -35.13 -0.80
CA PRO A 486 -12.58 -35.47 -0.64
C PRO A 486 -12.48 -36.55 0.44
N ALA A 487 -11.74 -37.63 0.14
CA ALA A 487 -11.57 -38.76 1.03
C ALA A 487 -11.11 -38.28 2.41
N ARG A 488 -11.88 -38.60 3.46
CA ARG A 488 -11.54 -38.32 4.87
C ARG A 488 -10.21 -39.02 5.18
N GLY A 489 -9.12 -38.25 5.28
CA GLY A 489 -7.80 -38.78 5.68
C GLY A 489 -6.62 -38.25 4.86
N GLY A 490 -6.85 -37.64 3.70
CA GLY A 490 -5.80 -36.90 3.02
C GLY A 490 -5.38 -35.69 3.87
N ARG A 491 -4.06 -35.50 4.08
CA ARG A 491 -3.49 -34.24 4.58
C ARG A 491 -4.27 -33.05 4.00
N PRO A 492 -4.49 -31.94 4.74
CA PRO A 492 -5.18 -30.77 4.23
C PRO A 492 -4.57 -30.32 2.92
N GLY A 493 -5.09 -30.86 1.82
CA GLY A 493 -4.62 -30.63 0.48
C GLY A 493 -4.98 -29.20 0.14
N ARG A 494 -4.12 -28.52 -0.62
CA ARG A 494 -4.45 -27.19 -1.13
C ARG A 494 -5.82 -27.25 -1.78
N ASP A 495 -6.76 -26.46 -1.25
CA ASP A 495 -8.08 -26.32 -1.84
C ASP A 495 -7.91 -25.55 -3.17
N PRO A 496 -8.06 -26.20 -4.33
CA PRO A 496 -7.83 -25.57 -5.62
C PRO A 496 -8.76 -24.37 -5.84
N LYS A 497 -9.93 -24.36 -5.17
CA LYS A 497 -10.85 -23.22 -5.21
C LYS A 497 -10.26 -22.00 -4.52
N ARG A 498 -9.64 -22.17 -3.35
CA ARG A 498 -8.99 -21.06 -2.64
C ARG A 498 -7.83 -20.48 -3.44
N ALA A 499 -7.04 -21.35 -4.08
CA ALA A 499 -5.98 -20.90 -4.99
C ALA A 499 -6.53 -20.08 -6.17
N ALA A 500 -7.59 -20.55 -6.82
CA ALA A 500 -8.24 -19.83 -7.92
C ALA A 500 -8.82 -18.48 -7.47
N VAL A 501 -9.47 -18.43 -6.30
CA VAL A 501 -9.98 -17.19 -5.70
C VAL A 501 -8.85 -16.20 -5.43
N ALA A 502 -7.76 -16.64 -4.81
CA ALA A 502 -6.63 -15.79 -4.50
C ALA A 502 -5.96 -15.21 -5.75
N LEU A 503 -5.76 -16.04 -6.77
CA LEU A 503 -5.19 -15.61 -8.05
C LEU A 503 -6.13 -14.69 -8.84
N GLY A 504 -7.44 -14.94 -8.79
CA GLY A 504 -8.43 -14.05 -9.39
C GLY A 504 -8.51 -12.69 -8.69
N ALA A 505 -8.41 -12.67 -7.36
CA ALA A 505 -8.32 -11.43 -6.58
C ALA A 505 -7.02 -10.67 -6.92
N ALA A 506 -5.88 -11.36 -6.98
CA ALA A 506 -4.63 -10.72 -7.38
C ALA A 506 -4.69 -10.14 -8.79
N ALA A 507 -5.31 -10.85 -9.75
CA ALA A 507 -5.52 -10.36 -11.11
C ALA A 507 -6.42 -9.11 -11.15
N TRP A 508 -7.50 -9.08 -10.35
CA TRP A 508 -8.35 -7.91 -10.18
C TRP A 508 -7.56 -6.69 -9.69
N PHE A 509 -6.82 -6.85 -8.59
CA PHE A 509 -6.01 -5.78 -8.01
C PHE A 509 -4.95 -5.28 -8.99
N ALA A 510 -4.24 -6.19 -9.66
CA ALA A 510 -3.20 -5.83 -10.61
C ALA A 510 -3.75 -5.11 -11.84
N LEU A 511 -4.76 -5.64 -12.52
CA LEU A 511 -5.28 -5.06 -13.76
C LEU A 511 -6.05 -3.76 -13.54
N ILE A 512 -6.98 -3.75 -12.59
CA ILE A 512 -7.79 -2.56 -12.32
C ILE A 512 -6.95 -1.48 -11.64
N GLY A 513 -6.06 -1.87 -10.71
CA GLY A 513 -5.13 -0.93 -10.07
C GLY A 513 -4.15 -0.31 -11.06
N LEU A 514 -3.57 -1.10 -11.97
CA LEU A 514 -2.71 -0.57 -13.03
C LEU A 514 -3.48 0.32 -14.00
N GLY A 515 -4.70 -0.08 -14.40
CA GLY A 515 -5.58 0.74 -15.24
C GLY A 515 -5.88 2.09 -14.60
N ALA A 516 -6.26 2.10 -13.31
CA ALA A 516 -6.51 3.32 -12.56
C ALA A 516 -5.25 4.19 -12.42
N ALA A 517 -4.08 3.60 -12.17
CA ALA A 517 -2.81 4.33 -12.16
C ALA A 517 -2.50 4.95 -13.54
N CYS A 518 -2.83 4.25 -14.64
CA CYS A 518 -2.71 4.78 -16.00
C CYS A 518 -3.67 5.94 -16.29
N LEU A 519 -4.82 6.01 -15.61
CA LEU A 519 -5.74 7.15 -15.70
C LEU A 519 -5.34 8.33 -14.79
N TYR A 520 -4.63 8.06 -13.70
CA TYR A 520 -4.22 9.08 -12.74
C TYR A 520 -3.22 10.08 -13.35
N ARG A 521 -3.46 11.40 -13.30
CA ARG A 521 -2.63 12.40 -14.00
C ARG A 521 -1.14 12.31 -13.65
N GLN A 522 -0.81 12.00 -12.40
CA GLN A 522 0.57 11.87 -11.94
C GLN A 522 1.12 10.45 -12.16
N LYS A 523 2.32 10.34 -12.72
CA LYS A 523 3.04 9.12 -13.05
C LYS A 523 4.31 9.03 -12.23
N ASN A 524 4.28 8.22 -11.20
CA ASN A 524 5.46 7.86 -10.41
C ASN A 524 5.35 6.37 -10.07
N LEU A 525 6.42 5.59 -10.28
CA LEU A 525 6.35 4.14 -10.08
C LEU A 525 6.01 3.79 -8.63
N ARG A 526 6.28 4.66 -7.64
CA ARG A 526 5.89 4.46 -6.23
C ARG A 526 4.37 4.36 -6.04
N PHE A 527 3.58 4.97 -6.92
CA PHE A 527 2.11 4.87 -6.90
C PHE A 527 1.60 3.47 -7.26
N LEU A 528 2.45 2.61 -7.82
CA LEU A 528 2.14 1.21 -8.09
C LEU A 528 2.42 0.29 -6.88
N SER A 529 2.99 0.83 -5.78
CA SER A 529 3.24 0.06 -4.54
C SER A 529 2.05 -0.77 -4.04
N PRO A 530 0.77 -0.34 -4.17
CA PRO A 530 -0.34 -1.15 -3.70
C PRO A 530 -0.56 -2.45 -4.48
N ILE A 531 0.00 -2.58 -5.69
CA ILE A 531 -0.18 -3.76 -6.54
C ILE A 531 1.06 -4.64 -6.67
N TYR A 532 2.20 -4.28 -6.08
CA TYR A 532 3.46 -5.05 -6.18
C TYR A 532 3.30 -6.50 -5.71
N ALA A 533 2.68 -6.72 -4.54
CA ALA A 533 2.45 -8.05 -4.01
C ALA A 533 1.53 -8.90 -4.89
N ALA A 534 0.50 -8.29 -5.49
CA ALA A 534 -0.40 -8.96 -6.43
C ALA A 534 0.35 -9.41 -7.69
N VAL A 535 1.17 -8.52 -8.26
CA VAL A 535 2.02 -8.82 -9.43
C VAL A 535 3.01 -9.94 -9.13
N ALA A 536 3.70 -9.88 -7.99
CA ALA A 536 4.64 -10.91 -7.56
C ALA A 536 3.97 -12.29 -7.40
N LEU A 537 2.78 -12.33 -6.80
CA LEU A 537 1.99 -13.55 -6.65
C LEU A 537 1.58 -14.13 -8.01
N LEU A 538 1.15 -13.28 -8.94
CA LEU A 538 0.76 -13.70 -10.30
C LEU A 538 1.96 -14.18 -11.11
N ALA A 539 3.11 -13.50 -11.01
CA ALA A 539 4.35 -13.92 -11.66
C ALA A 539 4.78 -15.32 -11.18
N ALA A 540 4.75 -15.56 -9.86
CA ALA A 540 5.03 -16.87 -9.28
C ALA A 540 4.05 -17.95 -9.77
N ALA A 541 2.75 -17.61 -9.89
CA ALA A 541 1.75 -18.50 -10.44
C ALA A 541 2.02 -18.86 -11.91
N THR A 542 2.40 -17.87 -12.73
CA THR A 542 2.75 -18.05 -14.15
C THR A 542 3.95 -18.99 -14.31
N VAL A 543 5.04 -18.76 -13.55
CA VAL A 543 6.22 -19.65 -13.56
C VAL A 543 5.83 -21.07 -13.18
N ARG A 544 5.07 -21.24 -12.07
CA ARG A 544 4.68 -22.56 -11.59
C ARG A 544 3.82 -23.30 -12.60
N ALA A 545 2.86 -22.61 -13.22
CA ALA A 545 2.00 -23.18 -14.26
C ALA A 545 2.79 -23.56 -15.51
N GLY A 546 3.74 -22.72 -15.94
CA GLY A 546 4.64 -23.00 -17.05
C GLY A 546 5.48 -24.26 -16.81
N LEU A 547 6.14 -24.35 -15.65
CA LEU A 547 6.94 -25.52 -15.28
C LEU A 547 6.12 -26.80 -15.17
N ALA A 548 4.91 -26.73 -14.61
CA ALA A 548 4.00 -27.88 -14.57
C ALA A 548 3.63 -28.36 -15.98
N ARG A 549 3.33 -27.42 -16.89
CA ARG A 549 3.00 -27.73 -18.29
C ARG A 549 4.18 -28.32 -19.06
N LEU A 550 5.40 -27.82 -18.83
CA LEU A 550 6.61 -28.38 -19.42
C LEU A 550 6.84 -29.83 -18.97
N ARG A 551 6.70 -30.11 -17.67
CA ARG A 551 6.84 -31.47 -17.12
C ARG A 551 5.79 -32.44 -17.64
N ALA A 552 4.59 -31.96 -17.93
CA ALA A 552 3.52 -32.80 -18.48
C ALA A 552 3.71 -33.12 -19.97
N ARG A 553 4.53 -32.35 -20.71
CA ARG A 553 4.69 -32.48 -22.17
C ARG A 553 6.03 -33.03 -22.60
N LEU A 554 7.06 -32.92 -21.77
CA LEU A 554 8.43 -33.30 -22.12
C LEU A 554 8.85 -34.58 -21.40
N PRO A 555 9.72 -35.42 -22.01
CA PRO A 555 10.39 -36.51 -21.32
C PRO A 555 11.06 -36.04 -20.03
N ALA A 556 11.06 -36.87 -18.99
CA ALA A 556 11.50 -36.48 -17.64
C ALA A 556 12.93 -35.91 -17.60
N GLY A 557 13.85 -36.42 -18.42
CA GLY A 557 15.21 -35.87 -18.55
C GLY A 557 15.22 -34.44 -19.06
N ILE A 558 14.50 -34.17 -20.15
CA ILE A 558 14.38 -32.85 -20.77
C ILE A 558 13.63 -31.89 -19.85
N ALA A 559 12.53 -32.34 -19.23
CA ALA A 559 11.76 -31.53 -18.28
C ALA A 559 12.58 -31.09 -17.06
N ARG A 560 13.49 -31.95 -16.56
CA ARG A 560 14.42 -31.60 -15.47
C ARG A 560 15.42 -30.55 -15.92
N ARG A 561 16.07 -30.73 -17.09
CA ARG A 561 17.01 -29.74 -17.66
C ARG A 561 16.32 -28.39 -17.91
N ALA A 562 15.12 -28.40 -18.49
CA ALA A 562 14.32 -27.20 -18.71
C ALA A 562 13.94 -26.50 -17.40
N THR A 563 13.54 -27.27 -16.37
CA THR A 563 13.27 -26.72 -15.03
C THR A 563 14.52 -26.04 -14.46
N ALA A 564 15.70 -26.69 -14.55
CA ALA A 564 16.95 -26.13 -14.07
C ALA A 564 17.33 -24.85 -14.83
N GLY A 565 17.19 -24.85 -16.16
CA GLY A 565 17.40 -23.66 -16.99
C GLY A 565 16.49 -22.49 -16.59
N VAL A 566 15.20 -22.73 -16.38
CA VAL A 566 14.26 -21.71 -15.87
C VAL A 566 14.68 -21.21 -14.49
N ALA A 567 15.10 -22.10 -13.58
CA ALA A 567 15.57 -21.69 -12.26
C ALA A 567 16.81 -20.80 -12.33
N ILE A 568 17.79 -21.13 -13.18
CA ILE A 568 19.00 -20.32 -13.42
C ILE A 568 18.61 -18.95 -13.97
N LEU A 569 17.74 -18.90 -14.97
CA LEU A 569 17.27 -17.62 -15.54
C LEU A 569 16.53 -16.75 -14.52
N LEU A 570 15.74 -17.36 -13.64
CA LEU A 570 15.06 -16.63 -12.57
C LEU A 570 16.07 -16.07 -11.56
N VAL A 571 17.04 -16.87 -11.11
CA VAL A 571 18.10 -16.39 -10.21
C VAL A 571 18.91 -15.27 -10.85
N ALA A 572 19.29 -15.42 -12.12
CA ALA A 572 19.98 -14.38 -12.88
C ALA A 572 19.15 -13.09 -12.98
N SER A 573 17.85 -13.20 -13.26
CA SER A 573 16.95 -12.04 -13.30
C SER A 573 16.84 -11.33 -11.95
N LEU A 574 16.74 -12.08 -10.84
CA LEU A 574 16.70 -11.50 -9.50
C LEU A 574 18.03 -10.80 -9.15
N GLY A 575 19.16 -11.40 -9.55
CA GLY A 575 20.48 -10.78 -9.42
C GLY A 575 20.59 -9.48 -10.22
N MET A 576 20.10 -9.47 -11.47
CA MET A 576 20.05 -8.27 -12.30
C MET A 576 19.16 -7.17 -11.71
N ASP A 577 18.03 -7.53 -11.12
CA ASP A 577 17.16 -6.57 -10.43
C ASP A 577 17.91 -5.95 -9.22
N LEU A 578 18.59 -6.75 -8.41
CA LEU A 578 19.43 -6.21 -7.32
C LEU A 578 20.57 -5.31 -7.83
N LEU A 579 21.22 -5.66 -8.95
CA LEU A 579 22.23 -4.81 -9.57
C LEU A 579 21.65 -3.48 -10.07
N ARG A 580 20.45 -3.49 -10.65
CA ARG A 580 19.71 -2.27 -11.03
C ARG A 580 19.38 -1.41 -9.82
N PHE A 581 18.99 -2.02 -8.71
CA PHE A 581 18.78 -1.30 -7.46
C PHE A 581 20.06 -0.61 -6.98
N GLN A 582 21.18 -1.36 -6.93
CA GLN A 582 22.47 -0.83 -6.51
C GLN A 582 22.93 0.32 -7.41
N GLU A 583 22.82 0.13 -8.73
CA GLU A 583 23.22 1.15 -9.70
C GLU A 583 22.37 2.42 -9.58
N GLN A 584 21.04 2.30 -9.57
CA GLN A 584 20.15 3.45 -9.63
C GLN A 584 20.02 4.16 -8.28
N PHE A 585 19.86 3.42 -7.19
CA PHE A 585 19.52 4.02 -5.90
C PHE A 585 20.70 4.11 -4.93
N VAL A 586 21.74 3.28 -5.09
CA VAL A 586 22.92 3.37 -4.21
C VAL A 586 24.02 4.20 -4.85
N ARG A 587 24.41 3.90 -6.10
CA ARG A 587 25.51 4.59 -6.77
C ARG A 587 25.12 5.94 -7.37
N ARG A 588 23.99 5.98 -8.09
CA ARG A 588 23.48 7.22 -8.70
C ARG A 588 22.64 8.08 -7.75
N ASP A 589 22.33 7.55 -6.57
CA ASP A 589 21.46 8.16 -5.55
C ASP A 589 20.18 8.79 -6.12
N VAL A 590 19.51 8.07 -7.03
CA VAL A 590 18.23 8.54 -7.60
C VAL A 590 17.22 8.77 -6.45
N LEU A 591 16.71 10.01 -6.35
CA LEU A 591 15.94 10.44 -5.19
C LEU A 591 14.47 10.00 -5.21
N ASP A 592 13.91 9.76 -6.40
CA ASP A 592 12.50 9.42 -6.60
C ASP A 592 12.33 8.40 -7.74
N LEU A 593 11.18 7.72 -7.76
CA LEU A 593 10.83 6.66 -8.71
C LEU A 593 10.14 7.18 -9.98
N VAL A 594 10.59 8.34 -10.45
CA VAL A 594 10.14 8.98 -11.70
C VAL A 594 10.98 8.50 -12.88
N THR A 595 10.32 8.15 -13.99
CA THR A 595 10.97 7.50 -15.14
C THR A 595 12.12 8.32 -15.78
N PRO A 596 12.06 9.66 -15.92
CA PRO A 596 13.13 10.41 -16.57
C PRO A 596 14.46 10.36 -15.83
N TRP A 597 14.41 10.26 -14.50
CA TRP A 597 15.60 10.14 -13.67
C TRP A 597 16.24 8.77 -13.87
N LEU A 598 15.43 7.71 -13.97
CA LEU A 598 15.91 6.36 -14.25
C LEU A 598 16.54 6.24 -15.64
N GLU A 599 16.05 7.00 -16.62
CA GLU A 599 16.59 7.06 -17.98
C GLU A 599 17.88 7.88 -18.07
N GLY A 600 18.27 8.63 -17.03
CA GLY A 600 19.42 9.54 -17.05
C GLY A 600 19.28 10.70 -18.03
N ARG A 601 18.07 10.97 -18.55
CA ARG A 601 17.82 12.04 -19.53
C ARG A 601 17.79 13.43 -18.92
N LEU A 602 17.55 13.49 -17.62
CA LEU A 602 17.52 14.72 -16.85
C LEU A 602 18.46 14.49 -15.68
N ALA A 603 19.53 15.29 -15.62
CA ALA A 603 20.32 15.37 -14.41
C ALA A 603 19.36 15.71 -13.26
N PRO A 604 19.52 15.08 -12.07
CA PRO A 604 18.87 15.63 -10.89
C PRO A 604 19.21 17.11 -10.83
N PRO A 605 18.26 18.00 -10.48
CA PRO A 605 18.57 19.41 -10.32
C PRO A 605 19.83 19.49 -9.46
N ALA A 606 20.91 20.05 -10.03
CA ALA A 606 22.16 20.20 -9.30
C ALA A 606 21.77 20.90 -8.00
N SER A 607 21.86 20.19 -6.88
CA SER A 607 21.69 20.81 -5.58
C SER A 607 22.75 21.90 -5.57
N GLY A 608 22.33 23.17 -5.63
CA GLY A 608 23.19 24.32 -5.84
C GLY A 608 24.15 24.60 -4.67
N GLY A 609 24.49 23.58 -3.88
CA GLY A 609 25.55 23.63 -2.90
C GLY A 609 26.91 23.62 -3.61
N PRO A 610 27.87 24.46 -3.17
CA PRO A 610 29.25 24.35 -3.63
C PRO A 610 29.75 22.92 -3.39
N PRO A 611 30.61 22.38 -4.28
CA PRO A 611 31.18 21.05 -4.11
C PRO A 611 31.79 20.92 -2.72
N ALA A 612 31.48 19.82 -2.03
CA ALA A 612 32.07 19.53 -0.73
C ALA A 612 33.60 19.66 -0.85
N PRO A 613 34.27 20.39 0.07
CA PRO A 613 35.72 20.54 0.00
C PRO A 613 36.36 19.16 -0.01
N ALA A 614 37.27 18.93 -0.95
CA ALA A 614 38.00 17.68 -1.07
C ALA A 614 38.61 17.31 0.30
N PRO A 615 38.52 16.04 0.72
CA PRO A 615 39.16 15.60 1.96
C PRO A 615 40.65 15.91 1.86
N ARG A 616 41.15 16.67 2.83
CA ARG A 616 42.58 16.98 2.96
C ARG A 616 43.36 15.78 3.45
#